data_AF-A0A969VXD7-F1
#
_entry.id   AF-A0A969VXD7-F1
#
_cell.length_a   1.000
_cell.length_b   1.000
_cell.length_c   1.000
_cell.angle_alpha   90.00
_cell.angle_beta   90.00
_cell.angle_gamma   90.00
#
_symmetry.space_group_name_H-M   'P 1'
#
loop_
_entity.id
_entity.type
_entity.pdbx_description
1 polymer ?
#
loop_
_entity_poly.entity_id
_entity_poly.type
_entity_poly.pdbx_seq_one_letter_code
_entity_poly.pdbx_strand_id
1 'polypeptide(L)'
;MNFINQLYKKFLERPKLILITLILLFSFSIYNAKNFQLDASADSLLLENDPDLNYLRSVNERYLSEDFFVITYSPKKKINEESLKELKKFVDEINNIKWVSKTISVLNAPLFESSDQPLIEKINNIQYIVTPGIEINRALNELKNSPVYKRLIINDDATTFGIVVYIKDNKKYLSALKTNKDFLDKQQINKLSEKDLKEFENHKEVLEKLKKEHNKNLEIYNIEIRSQISKYKNIADINLSGIPMIADDLISFVKKDITVFGSGVFIFILITLWFIFRDVRWVIFPLLSCFLSIAIMVG
;
A
#
# COMPACT_ATOMS: atom_id res chain seq x y z
N MET A 1 -10.64 -14.87 57.00
CA MET A 1 -11.43 -15.34 55.85
C MET A 1 -11.43 -14.25 54.81
N ASN A 2 -10.81 -14.54 53.67
CA ASN A 2 -10.12 -13.58 52.78
C ASN A 2 -11.00 -12.41 52.32
N PHE A 3 -10.43 -11.20 52.28
CA PHE A 3 -11.02 -9.97 51.70
C PHE A 3 -11.74 -10.23 50.36
N ILE A 4 -11.16 -11.10 49.52
CA ILE A 4 -11.72 -11.57 48.25
C ILE A 4 -13.11 -12.21 48.43
N ASN A 5 -13.31 -13.04 49.45
CA ASN A 5 -14.59 -13.71 49.71
C ASN A 5 -15.65 -12.73 50.20
N GLN A 6 -15.27 -11.70 50.97
CA GLN A 6 -16.19 -10.64 51.39
C GLN A 6 -16.60 -9.77 50.19
N LEU A 7 -15.65 -9.43 49.33
CA LEU A 7 -15.90 -8.71 48.08
C LEU A 7 -16.86 -9.50 47.19
N TYR A 8 -16.56 -10.77 46.94
CA TYR A 8 -17.36 -11.67 46.12
C TYR A 8 -18.81 -11.80 46.62
N LYS A 9 -19.03 -11.96 47.93
CA LYS A 9 -20.38 -11.96 48.52
C LYS A 9 -21.12 -10.65 48.28
N LYS A 10 -20.45 -9.51 48.44
CA LYS A 10 -21.03 -8.18 48.21
C LYS A 10 -21.41 -7.95 46.74
N PHE A 11 -20.66 -8.52 45.80
CA PHE A 11 -21.02 -8.54 44.37
C PHE A 11 -22.25 -9.43 44.12
N LEU A 12 -22.29 -10.65 44.67
CA LEU A 12 -23.42 -11.58 44.54
C LEU A 12 -24.75 -11.04 45.12
N GLU A 13 -24.69 -10.19 46.14
CA GLU A 13 -25.87 -9.55 46.73
C GLU A 13 -26.51 -8.49 45.81
N ARG A 14 -25.80 -7.99 44.79
CA ARG A 14 -26.27 -6.91 43.90
C ARG A 14 -26.15 -7.23 42.40
N PRO A 15 -26.74 -8.34 41.90
CA PRO A 15 -26.54 -8.81 40.53
C PRO A 15 -27.11 -7.85 39.48
N LYS A 16 -28.25 -7.20 39.76
CA LYS A 16 -28.88 -6.23 38.85
C LYS A 16 -27.98 -5.00 38.62
N LEU A 17 -27.32 -4.52 39.67
CA LEU A 17 -26.45 -3.35 39.59
C LEU A 17 -25.19 -3.66 38.75
N ILE A 18 -24.61 -4.85 38.93
CA ILE A 18 -23.46 -5.32 38.12
C ILE A 18 -23.83 -5.42 36.65
N LEU A 19 -24.97 -6.04 36.34
CA LEU A 19 -25.46 -6.15 34.97
C LEU A 19 -25.66 -4.78 34.33
N ILE A 20 -26.26 -3.82 35.06
CA ILE A 20 -26.43 -2.45 34.57
C ILE A 20 -25.08 -1.79 34.28
N THR A 21 -24.11 -1.89 35.20
CA THR A 21 -22.79 -1.28 34.99
C THR A 21 -22.06 -1.88 33.79
N LEU A 22 -22.20 -3.19 33.59
CA LEU A 22 -21.55 -3.93 32.52
C LEU A 22 -22.20 -3.63 31.16
N ILE A 23 -23.53 -3.49 31.12
CA ILE A 23 -24.26 -3.01 29.93
C ILE A 23 -23.86 -1.57 29.58
N LEU A 24 -23.67 -0.71 30.57
CA LEU A 24 -23.27 0.69 30.36
C LEU A 24 -21.85 0.76 29.79
N LEU A 25 -20.90 0.02 30.37
CA LEU A 25 -19.53 -0.11 29.85
C LEU A 25 -19.53 -0.66 28.42
N PHE A 26 -20.27 -1.73 28.17
CA PHE A 26 -20.38 -2.33 26.85
C PHE A 26 -20.95 -1.35 25.81
N SER A 27 -22.01 -0.61 26.16
CA SER A 27 -22.60 0.39 25.28
C SER A 27 -21.64 1.55 24.98
N PHE A 28 -20.89 1.99 25.99
CA PHE A 28 -19.85 3.00 25.85
C PHE A 28 -18.71 2.51 24.95
N SER A 29 -18.20 1.29 25.16
CA SER A 29 -17.17 0.72 24.30
C SER A 29 -17.64 0.52 22.87
N ILE A 30 -18.86 0.01 22.61
CA ILE A 30 -19.40 -0.06 21.24
C ILE A 30 -19.45 1.30 20.56
N TYR A 31 -19.80 2.35 21.30
CA TYR A 31 -19.82 3.70 20.76
C TYR A 31 -18.42 4.16 20.32
N ASN A 32 -17.40 3.89 21.13
CA ASN A 32 -16.00 4.24 20.85
C ASN A 32 -15.33 3.33 19.80
N ALA A 33 -15.78 2.07 19.67
CA ALA A 33 -15.25 1.11 18.71
C ALA A 33 -15.35 1.59 17.25
N LYS A 34 -16.24 2.56 16.95
CA LYS A 34 -16.32 3.21 15.63
C LYS A 34 -15.04 3.95 15.24
N ASN A 35 -14.25 4.37 16.22
CA ASN A 35 -12.99 5.09 16.00
C ASN A 35 -11.79 4.14 15.84
N PHE A 36 -11.98 2.84 16.09
CA PHE A 36 -10.93 1.84 15.94
C PHE A 36 -10.45 1.76 14.49
N GLN A 37 -9.14 1.80 14.30
CA GLN A 37 -8.50 1.72 13.01
C GLN A 37 -7.40 0.68 13.07
N LEU A 38 -7.40 -0.21 12.08
CA LEU A 38 -6.32 -1.18 11.90
C LEU A 38 -5.30 -0.57 10.94
N ASP A 39 -4.28 0.13 11.47
CA ASP A 39 -3.18 0.65 10.64
C ASP A 39 -2.06 -0.40 10.50
N ALA A 40 -2.26 -1.33 9.56
CA ALA A 40 -1.29 -2.35 9.19
C ALA A 40 -0.38 -1.90 8.02
N SER A 41 -0.30 -0.60 7.74
CA SER A 41 0.58 -0.08 6.68
C SER A 41 2.05 -0.24 7.06
N ALA A 42 2.92 -0.41 6.06
CA ALA A 42 4.36 -0.51 6.32
C ALA A 42 4.92 0.77 6.99
N ASP A 43 4.33 1.92 6.70
CA ASP A 43 4.70 3.21 7.28
C ASP A 43 4.48 3.26 8.80
N SER A 44 3.48 2.55 9.33
CA SER A 44 3.23 2.51 10.79
C SER A 44 4.29 1.71 11.56
N LEU A 45 5.09 0.89 10.86
CA LEU A 45 6.18 0.11 11.43
C LEU A 45 7.50 0.91 11.53
N LEU A 46 7.55 2.08 10.91
CA LEU A 46 8.73 2.94 10.92
C LEU A 46 8.68 3.94 12.08
N LEU A 47 9.82 4.16 12.72
CA LEU A 47 9.96 5.21 13.73
C LEU A 47 10.07 6.56 13.01
N GLU A 48 9.23 7.52 13.37
CA GLU A 48 9.20 8.84 12.72
C GLU A 48 10.52 9.63 12.82
N ASN A 49 11.30 9.37 13.88
CA ASN A 49 12.60 9.99 14.13
C ASN A 49 13.79 9.14 13.66
N ASP A 50 13.55 8.09 12.87
CA ASP A 50 14.61 7.23 12.37
C ASP A 50 15.58 8.01 11.45
N PRO A 51 16.92 7.87 11.61
CA PRO A 51 17.89 8.59 10.81
C PRO A 51 17.87 8.20 9.33
N ASP A 52 17.62 6.92 9.01
CA ASP A 52 17.58 6.42 7.64
C ASP A 52 16.31 6.90 6.94
N LEU A 53 15.17 6.93 7.64
CA LEU A 53 13.94 7.53 7.13
C LEU A 53 14.12 9.03 6.84
N ASN A 54 14.82 9.74 7.71
CA ASN A 54 15.13 11.15 7.50
C ASN A 54 16.04 11.38 6.31
N TYR A 55 17.06 10.53 6.13
CA TYR A 55 17.91 10.54 4.95
C TYR A 55 17.10 10.29 3.67
N LEU A 56 16.27 9.23 3.65
CA LEU A 56 15.38 8.91 2.52
C LEU A 56 14.47 10.08 2.15
N ARG A 57 13.82 10.71 3.14
CA ARG A 57 12.99 11.92 2.93
C ARG A 57 13.78 13.05 2.28
N SER A 58 15.03 13.28 2.72
CA SER A 58 15.88 14.33 2.15
C SER A 58 16.31 14.04 0.70
N VAL A 59 16.56 12.77 0.38
CA VAL A 59 16.85 12.31 -0.99
C VAL A 59 15.62 12.50 -1.87
N ASN A 60 14.44 12.08 -1.39
CA ASN A 60 13.19 12.23 -2.14
C ASN A 60 12.84 13.70 -2.38
N GLU A 61 13.06 14.60 -1.42
CA GLU A 61 12.84 16.03 -1.60
C GLU A 61 13.81 16.65 -2.62
N ARG A 62 15.08 16.23 -2.61
CA ARG A 62 16.10 16.75 -3.54
C ARG A 62 15.90 16.27 -4.97
N TYR A 63 15.50 15.01 -5.15
CA TYR A 63 15.42 14.37 -6.46
C TYR A 63 13.98 14.22 -6.98
N LEU A 64 12.98 14.70 -6.23
CA LEU A 64 11.55 14.60 -6.56
C LEU A 64 11.16 13.15 -6.90
N SER A 65 11.46 12.24 -5.98
CA SER A 65 11.15 10.81 -6.16
C SER A 65 9.65 10.59 -6.09
N GLU A 66 9.04 10.37 -7.24
CA GLU A 66 7.64 9.98 -7.39
C GLU A 66 7.46 8.50 -7.01
N ASP A 67 6.34 8.15 -6.36
CA ASP A 67 5.94 6.76 -6.19
C ASP A 67 5.65 6.11 -7.54
N PHE A 68 5.90 4.81 -7.68
CA PHE A 68 5.70 4.11 -8.94
C PHE A 68 5.25 2.67 -8.79
N PHE A 69 4.54 2.20 -9.80
CA PHE A 69 4.33 0.79 -10.07
C PHE A 69 5.36 0.28 -11.09
N VAL A 70 5.64 -1.02 -11.04
CA VAL A 70 6.45 -1.70 -12.05
C VAL A 70 5.57 -2.75 -12.71
N ILE A 71 5.45 -2.69 -14.03
CA ILE A 71 4.74 -3.69 -14.83
C ILE A 71 5.77 -4.46 -15.65
N THR A 72 5.71 -5.79 -15.61
CA THR A 72 6.45 -6.63 -16.55
C THR A 72 5.50 -7.05 -17.67
N TYR A 73 5.92 -6.90 -18.93
CA TYR A 73 5.16 -7.27 -20.11
C TYR A 73 5.96 -8.29 -20.93
N SER A 74 5.47 -9.51 -21.03
CA SER A 74 6.08 -10.59 -21.81
C SER A 74 5.12 -10.97 -22.95
N PRO A 75 5.37 -10.53 -24.20
CA PRO A 75 4.50 -10.88 -25.32
C PRO A 75 4.48 -12.40 -25.56
N LYS A 76 3.30 -12.97 -25.83
CA LYS A 76 3.16 -14.41 -26.12
C LYS A 76 3.65 -14.80 -27.50
N LYS A 77 3.57 -13.86 -28.45
CA LYS A 77 4.12 -13.99 -29.79
C LYS A 77 5.56 -13.46 -29.83
N LYS A 78 6.32 -13.86 -30.84
CA LYS A 78 7.66 -13.33 -31.10
C LYS A 78 7.60 -11.80 -31.24
N ILE A 79 8.60 -11.12 -30.69
CA ILE A 79 8.70 -9.66 -30.78
C ILE A 79 8.91 -9.25 -32.24
N ASN A 80 7.96 -8.47 -32.74
CA ASN A 80 7.91 -7.89 -34.07
C ASN A 80 7.14 -6.55 -34.01
N GLU A 81 6.96 -5.89 -35.16
CA GLU A 81 6.23 -4.61 -35.22
C GLU A 81 4.81 -4.68 -34.66
N GLU A 82 4.08 -5.79 -34.89
CA GLU A 82 2.72 -5.98 -34.37
C GLU A 82 2.73 -6.02 -32.83
N SER A 83 3.62 -6.79 -32.23
CA SER A 83 3.78 -6.86 -30.77
C SER A 83 4.20 -5.53 -30.14
N LEU A 84 5.04 -4.75 -30.83
CA LEU A 84 5.43 -3.42 -30.37
C LEU A 84 4.28 -2.41 -30.48
N LYS A 85 3.42 -2.54 -31.50
CA LYS A 85 2.18 -1.75 -31.61
C LYS A 85 1.21 -2.07 -30.48
N GLU A 86 1.06 -3.34 -30.13
CA GLU A 86 0.23 -3.76 -28.98
C GLU A 86 0.81 -3.25 -27.65
N LEU A 87 2.12 -3.37 -27.44
CA LEU A 87 2.80 -2.80 -26.27
C LEU A 87 2.61 -1.28 -26.20
N LYS A 88 2.74 -0.58 -27.34
CA LYS A 88 2.53 0.86 -27.43
C LYS A 88 1.10 1.23 -27.06
N LYS A 89 0.11 0.53 -27.61
CA LYS A 89 -1.30 0.75 -27.28
C LYS A 89 -1.55 0.57 -25.78
N PHE A 90 -1.01 -0.50 -25.18
CA PHE A 90 -1.11 -0.74 -23.75
C PHE A 90 -0.49 0.41 -22.93
N VAL A 91 0.73 0.84 -23.26
CA VAL A 91 1.42 1.93 -22.56
C VAL A 91 0.70 3.27 -22.73
N ASP A 92 0.16 3.55 -23.92
CA ASP A 92 -0.64 4.75 -24.19
C ASP A 92 -1.94 4.76 -23.37
N GLU A 93 -2.62 3.62 -23.24
CA GLU A 93 -3.80 3.47 -22.37
C GLU A 93 -3.46 3.67 -20.90
N ILE A 94 -2.31 3.19 -20.42
CA ILE A 94 -1.82 3.44 -19.07
C ILE A 94 -1.51 4.93 -18.86
N ASN A 95 -0.81 5.59 -19.80
CA ASN A 95 -0.50 7.01 -19.72
C ASN A 95 -1.75 7.91 -19.68
N ASN A 96 -2.87 7.45 -20.24
CA ASN A 96 -4.14 8.17 -20.23
C ASN A 96 -4.89 8.08 -18.89
N ILE A 97 -4.45 7.24 -17.96
CA ILE A 97 -5.06 7.14 -16.63
C ILE A 97 -4.77 8.42 -15.84
N LYS A 98 -5.80 8.99 -15.20
CA LYS A 98 -5.72 10.34 -14.59
C LYS A 98 -4.62 10.51 -13.56
N TRP A 99 -4.33 9.49 -12.75
CA TRP A 99 -3.33 9.56 -11.68
C TRP A 99 -1.91 9.20 -12.16
N VAL A 100 -1.74 8.72 -13.39
CA VAL A 100 -0.42 8.43 -13.97
C VAL A 100 0.26 9.75 -14.35
N SER A 101 1.51 9.93 -13.88
CA SER A 101 2.38 11.07 -14.21
C SER A 101 3.06 10.82 -15.55
N LYS A 102 3.80 9.72 -15.64
CA LYS A 102 4.55 9.30 -16.84
C LYS A 102 4.87 7.81 -16.76
N THR A 103 5.26 7.23 -17.89
CA THR A 103 5.80 5.87 -17.96
C THR A 103 7.23 5.87 -18.49
N ILE A 104 8.05 4.93 -18.04
CA ILE A 104 9.38 4.64 -18.61
C ILE A 104 9.39 3.18 -19.06
N SER A 105 9.75 2.94 -20.32
CA SER A 105 9.76 1.60 -20.94
C SER A 105 10.73 1.56 -22.13
N VAL A 106 10.83 0.41 -22.78
CA VAL A 106 11.58 0.28 -24.05
C VAL A 106 11.07 1.20 -25.17
N LEU A 107 9.81 1.64 -25.10
CA LEU A 107 9.20 2.47 -26.14
C LEU A 107 9.73 3.91 -26.16
N ASN A 108 10.15 4.43 -25.01
CA ASN A 108 10.62 5.80 -24.83
C ASN A 108 12.05 5.85 -24.25
N ALA A 109 12.81 4.77 -24.40
CA ALA A 109 14.23 4.71 -24.12
C ALA A 109 15.01 5.23 -25.34
N PRO A 110 15.80 6.32 -25.20
CA PRO A 110 16.69 6.80 -26.25
C PRO A 110 17.65 5.72 -26.77
N LEU A 111 17.75 5.62 -28.10
CA LEU A 111 18.73 4.81 -28.81
C LEU A 111 19.87 5.69 -29.34
N PHE A 112 21.11 5.25 -29.11
CA PHE A 112 22.34 5.91 -29.51
C PHE A 112 23.20 5.09 -30.48
N GLU A 113 23.15 3.76 -30.44
CA GLU A 113 23.96 2.88 -31.30
C GLU A 113 23.18 2.30 -32.49
N SER A 114 21.85 2.36 -32.44
CA SER A 114 20.97 1.76 -33.45
C SER A 114 20.88 2.55 -34.77
N SER A 115 21.51 3.73 -34.84
CA SER A 115 21.61 4.55 -36.05
C SER A 115 23.07 4.90 -36.34
N ASP A 116 23.39 5.06 -37.62
CA ASP A 116 24.75 5.37 -38.08
C ASP A 116 25.05 6.89 -38.07
N GLN A 117 24.14 7.71 -37.53
CA GLN A 117 24.31 9.17 -37.44
C GLN A 117 25.37 9.59 -36.39
N PRO A 118 26.04 10.74 -36.57
CA PRO A 118 26.91 11.33 -35.56
C PRO A 118 26.16 11.63 -34.26
N LEU A 119 26.86 11.57 -33.12
CA LEU A 119 26.25 11.79 -31.79
C LEU A 119 25.55 13.15 -31.65
N ILE A 120 26.12 14.20 -32.25
CA ILE A 120 25.55 15.56 -32.23
C ILE A 120 24.20 15.63 -32.96
N GLU A 121 24.04 14.90 -34.07
CA GLU A 121 22.74 14.82 -34.76
C GLU A 121 21.72 14.01 -33.96
N LYS A 122 22.18 12.96 -33.26
CA LYS A 122 21.33 12.12 -32.39
C LYS A 122 20.80 12.86 -31.17
N ILE A 123 21.57 13.81 -30.61
CA ILE A 123 21.09 14.66 -29.50
C ILE A 123 19.93 15.55 -29.96
N ASN A 124 19.99 16.06 -31.19
CA ASN A 124 18.94 16.90 -31.74
C ASN A 124 17.70 16.11 -32.21
N ASN A 125 17.88 14.83 -32.56
CA ASN A 125 16.81 13.95 -33.02
C ASN A 125 16.90 12.56 -32.37
N ILE A 126 16.45 12.48 -31.12
CA ILE A 126 16.49 11.24 -30.34
C ILE A 126 15.59 10.19 -31.00
N GLN A 127 16.16 9.02 -31.26
CA GLN A 127 15.46 7.88 -31.86
C GLN A 127 15.03 6.88 -30.79
N TYR A 128 13.94 6.18 -31.07
CA TYR A 128 13.33 5.18 -30.19
C TYR A 128 13.03 3.90 -30.99
N ILE A 129 12.75 2.80 -30.30
CA ILE A 129 12.42 1.52 -30.96
C ILE A 129 11.17 1.59 -31.86
N VAL A 130 10.31 2.60 -31.62
CA VAL A 130 9.09 2.86 -32.42
C VAL A 130 9.30 3.85 -33.57
N THR A 131 10.49 4.45 -33.69
CA THR A 131 10.81 5.40 -34.76
C THR A 131 10.83 4.68 -36.12
N PRO A 132 10.16 5.22 -37.17
CA PRO A 132 10.17 4.60 -38.49
C PRO A 132 11.60 4.40 -39.03
N GLY A 133 11.88 3.22 -39.57
CA GLY A 133 13.19 2.88 -40.16
C GLY A 133 14.21 2.26 -39.19
N ILE A 134 13.89 2.14 -37.90
CA ILE A 134 14.74 1.45 -36.93
C ILE A 134 14.55 -0.07 -37.01
N GLU A 135 15.65 -0.81 -37.11
CA GLU A 135 15.61 -2.27 -37.04
C GLU A 135 15.40 -2.73 -35.59
N ILE A 136 14.28 -3.43 -35.34
CA ILE A 136 13.87 -3.86 -33.98
C ILE A 136 14.96 -4.71 -33.31
N ASN A 137 15.57 -5.65 -34.03
CA ASN A 137 16.59 -6.53 -33.43
C ASN A 137 17.84 -5.75 -32.99
N ARG A 138 18.25 -4.75 -33.78
CA ARG A 138 19.37 -3.86 -33.45
C ARG A 138 19.06 -3.03 -32.20
N ALA A 139 17.85 -2.45 -32.15
CA ALA A 139 17.38 -1.70 -30.99
C ALA A 139 17.28 -2.55 -29.72
N LEU A 140 16.71 -3.75 -29.80
CA LEU A 140 16.62 -4.67 -28.67
C LEU A 140 18.01 -5.09 -28.17
N ASN A 141 18.96 -5.33 -29.08
CA ASN A 141 20.32 -5.68 -28.71
C ASN A 141 21.05 -4.52 -28.02
N GLU A 142 20.85 -3.28 -28.47
CA GLU A 142 21.38 -2.09 -27.78
C GLU A 142 20.79 -1.96 -26.37
N LEU A 143 19.46 -1.97 -26.24
CA LEU A 143 18.78 -1.81 -24.95
C LEU A 143 19.16 -2.92 -23.95
N LYS A 144 19.28 -4.17 -24.42
CA LYS A 144 19.68 -5.33 -23.62
C LYS A 144 21.13 -5.23 -23.11
N ASN A 145 22.03 -4.63 -23.90
CA ASN A 145 23.44 -4.52 -23.53
C ASN A 145 23.78 -3.19 -22.86
N SER A 146 22.87 -2.22 -22.87
CA SER A 146 23.05 -0.93 -22.19
C SER A 146 23.13 -1.11 -20.67
N PRO A 147 24.16 -0.56 -20.00
CA PRO A 147 24.28 -0.62 -18.55
C PRO A 147 23.17 0.14 -17.80
N VAL A 148 22.45 1.02 -18.51
CA VAL A 148 21.37 1.84 -17.93
C VAL A 148 20.01 1.14 -18.03
N TYR A 149 19.79 0.35 -19.09
CA TYR A 149 18.46 -0.22 -19.38
C TYR A 149 18.34 -1.71 -19.07
N LYS A 150 19.45 -2.44 -19.15
CA LYS A 150 19.51 -3.87 -18.83
C LYS A 150 19.00 -4.13 -17.42
N ARG A 151 18.09 -5.10 -17.28
CA ARG A 151 17.44 -5.49 -16.01
C ARG A 151 16.61 -4.39 -15.34
N LEU A 152 16.29 -3.31 -16.07
CA LEU A 152 15.37 -2.27 -15.63
C LEU A 152 14.13 -2.24 -16.51
N ILE A 153 14.30 -1.95 -17.79
CA ILE A 153 13.21 -1.89 -18.78
C ILE A 153 13.21 -3.07 -19.75
N ILE A 154 14.26 -3.89 -19.75
CA ILE A 154 14.39 -5.09 -20.59
C ILE A 154 15.17 -6.17 -19.87
N ASN A 155 14.73 -7.43 -19.97
CA ASN A 155 15.44 -8.57 -19.37
C ASN A 155 16.65 -9.01 -20.20
N ASP A 156 17.47 -9.89 -19.62
CA ASP A 156 18.68 -10.40 -20.25
C ASP A 156 18.42 -11.14 -21.57
N ASP A 157 17.21 -11.66 -21.82
CA ASP A 157 16.85 -12.36 -23.06
C ASP A 157 16.11 -11.48 -24.08
N ALA A 158 15.83 -10.21 -23.76
CA ALA A 158 14.99 -9.32 -24.56
C ALA A 158 13.61 -9.89 -24.90
N THR A 159 13.03 -10.70 -24.00
CA THR A 159 11.70 -11.31 -24.12
C THR A 159 10.65 -10.68 -23.20
N THR A 160 11.10 -9.92 -22.20
CA THR A 160 10.23 -9.26 -21.20
C THR A 160 10.64 -7.81 -21.05
N PHE A 161 9.64 -6.93 -21.10
CA PHE A 161 9.81 -5.49 -20.98
C PHE A 161 9.32 -5.01 -19.63
N GLY A 162 10.12 -4.19 -18.95
CA GLY A 162 9.74 -3.44 -17.76
C GLY A 162 9.11 -2.11 -18.17
N ILE A 163 8.01 -1.77 -17.51
CA ILE A 163 7.31 -0.50 -17.64
C ILE A 163 7.18 0.09 -16.24
N VAL A 164 7.90 1.17 -15.97
CA VAL A 164 7.79 1.92 -14.72
C VAL A 164 6.69 2.95 -14.87
N VAL A 165 5.66 2.88 -14.04
CA VAL A 165 4.48 3.75 -14.09
C VAL A 165 4.52 4.69 -12.88
N TYR A 166 4.88 5.95 -13.09
CA TYR A 166 4.95 6.94 -12.03
C TYR A 166 3.57 7.49 -11.68
N ILE A 167 3.32 7.67 -10.39
CA ILE A 167 2.10 8.21 -9.81
C ILE A 167 2.25 9.71 -9.64
N LYS A 168 1.20 10.48 -9.92
CA LYS A 168 1.20 11.93 -9.67
C LYS A 168 1.31 12.24 -8.18
N ASP A 169 2.24 13.13 -7.86
CA ASP A 169 2.44 13.61 -6.49
C ASP A 169 1.19 14.27 -5.90
N ASN A 170 0.83 13.84 -4.69
CA ASN A 170 -0.12 14.56 -3.87
C ASN A 170 0.60 15.68 -3.09
N LYS A 171 0.69 16.87 -3.71
CA LYS A 171 1.35 18.04 -3.12
C LYS A 171 0.83 18.39 -1.72
N LYS A 172 -0.48 18.22 -1.47
CA LYS A 172 -1.08 18.49 -0.14
C LYS A 172 -0.54 17.51 0.89
N TYR A 173 -0.53 16.22 0.58
CA TYR A 173 0.00 15.19 1.46
C TYR A 173 1.49 15.37 1.74
N LEU A 174 2.30 15.60 0.69
CA LEU A 174 3.74 15.85 0.83
C LEU A 174 4.04 17.10 1.67
N SER A 175 3.27 18.19 1.49
CA SER A 175 3.40 19.38 2.32
C SER A 175 3.07 19.11 3.79
N ALA A 176 2.06 18.29 4.07
CA ALA A 176 1.69 17.93 5.43
C ALA A 176 2.74 17.05 6.11
N LEU A 177 3.37 16.12 5.38
CA LEU A 177 4.50 15.33 5.87
C LEU A 177 5.70 16.22 6.21
N LYS A 178 5.99 17.21 5.35
CA LYS A 178 7.08 18.17 5.60
C LYS A 178 6.81 19.00 6.85
N THR A 179 5.61 19.57 7.00
CA THR A 179 5.22 20.32 8.20
C THR A 179 5.28 19.45 9.45
N ASN A 180 4.88 18.18 9.37
CA ASN A 180 4.97 17.24 10.49
C ASN A 180 6.43 17.02 10.92
N LYS A 181 7.34 16.85 9.95
CA LYS A 181 8.77 16.77 10.21
C LYS A 181 9.30 18.03 10.89
N ASP A 182 8.94 19.22 10.42
CA ASP A 182 9.38 20.48 11.02
C ASP A 182 8.97 20.59 12.51
N PHE A 183 7.79 20.07 12.88
CA PHE A 183 7.36 19.98 14.27
C PHE A 183 8.17 18.96 15.08
N LEU A 184 8.44 17.77 14.52
CA LEU A 184 9.26 16.74 15.17
C LEU A 184 10.69 17.25 15.42
N ASP A 185 11.28 17.95 14.46
CA ASP A 185 12.62 18.53 14.58
C ASP A 185 12.66 19.61 15.69
N LYS A 186 11.63 20.47 15.77
CA LYS A 186 11.48 21.43 16.89
C LYS A 186 11.34 20.73 18.24
N GLN A 187 10.68 19.57 18.28
CA GLN A 187 10.46 18.79 19.50
C GLN A 187 11.76 18.24 20.05
N GLN A 188 12.64 17.75 19.19
CA GLN A 188 13.95 17.25 19.60
C GLN A 188 14.83 18.34 20.23
N ILE A 189 14.68 19.60 19.81
CA ILE A 189 15.49 20.73 20.29
C ILE A 189 14.79 21.47 21.46
N ASN A 190 13.70 20.93 22.01
CA ASN A 190 12.89 21.55 23.09
C ASN A 190 12.44 23.00 22.78
N LYS A 191 12.11 23.28 21.51
CA LYS A 191 11.72 24.61 21.03
C LYS A 191 10.22 24.80 20.82
N LEU A 192 9.37 23.84 21.21
CA LEU A 192 7.91 24.03 21.09
C LEU A 192 7.38 24.91 22.21
N SER A 193 6.70 25.99 21.84
CA SER A 193 5.82 26.73 22.74
C SER A 193 4.50 25.98 22.97
N GLU A 194 3.73 26.37 23.99
CA GLU A 194 2.37 25.82 24.20
C GLU A 194 1.44 26.04 23.01
N LYS A 195 1.65 27.14 22.26
CA LYS A 195 0.92 27.40 21.01
C LYS A 195 1.32 26.42 19.91
N ASP A 196 2.61 26.13 19.76
CA ASP A 196 3.11 25.15 18.80
C ASP A 196 2.58 23.74 19.10
N LEU A 197 2.44 23.38 20.39
CA LEU A 197 1.88 22.08 20.78
C LEU A 197 0.44 21.91 20.29
N LYS A 198 -0.40 22.93 20.47
CA LYS A 198 -1.80 22.90 20.01
C LYS A 198 -1.91 22.89 18.49
N GLU A 199 -1.03 23.62 17.80
CA GLU A 199 -0.96 23.59 16.33
C GLU A 199 -0.50 22.21 15.83
N PHE A 200 0.47 21.59 16.50
CA PHE A 200 0.95 20.27 16.16
C PHE A 200 -0.12 19.19 16.34
N GLU A 201 -0.91 19.24 17.41
CA GLU A 201 -2.04 18.32 17.62
C GLU A 201 -3.09 18.44 16.51
N ASN A 202 -3.49 19.67 16.16
CA ASN A 202 -4.42 19.90 15.05
C ASN A 202 -3.84 19.40 13.71
N HIS A 203 -2.53 19.60 13.49
CA HIS A 203 -1.84 19.14 12.28
C HIS A 203 -1.82 17.62 12.19
N LYS A 204 -1.62 16.91 13.30
CA LYS A 204 -1.69 15.44 13.34
C LYS A 204 -3.04 14.92 12.87
N GLU A 205 -4.15 15.52 13.32
CA GLU A 205 -5.48 15.12 12.85
C GLU A 205 -5.66 15.32 11.34
N VAL A 206 -5.12 16.42 10.79
CA VAL A 206 -5.16 16.70 9.35
C VAL A 206 -4.29 15.70 8.59
N LEU A 207 -3.08 15.41 9.09
CA LEU A 207 -2.16 14.46 8.48
C LEU A 207 -2.78 13.05 8.44
N GLU A 208 -3.38 12.60 9.52
CA GLU A 208 -4.07 11.30 9.60
C GLU A 208 -5.20 11.18 8.56
N LYS A 209 -5.97 12.26 8.33
CA LYS A 209 -7.00 12.29 7.28
C LYS A 209 -6.38 12.17 5.89
N LEU A 210 -5.30 12.92 5.62
CA LEU A 210 -4.61 12.88 4.33
C LEU A 210 -3.93 11.52 4.08
N LYS A 211 -3.34 10.90 5.11
CA LYS A 211 -2.74 9.55 5.04
C LYS A 211 -3.80 8.52 4.63
N LYS A 212 -4.97 8.55 5.25
CA LYS A 212 -6.10 7.67 4.88
C LYS A 212 -6.59 7.89 3.46
N GLU A 213 -6.72 9.15 3.04
CA GLU A 213 -7.12 9.48 1.67
C GLU A 213 -6.07 8.98 0.66
N HIS A 214 -4.78 9.17 0.94
CA HIS A 214 -3.69 8.68 0.12
C HIS A 214 -3.71 7.15 -0.01
N ASN A 215 -3.82 6.42 1.10
CA ASN A 215 -3.89 4.96 1.09
C ASN A 215 -5.10 4.44 0.30
N LYS A 216 -6.27 5.09 0.47
CA LYS A 216 -7.47 4.76 -0.30
C LYS A 216 -7.29 5.01 -1.80
N ASN A 217 -6.59 6.09 -2.17
CA ASN A 217 -6.28 6.35 -3.58
C ASN A 217 -5.34 5.27 -4.15
N LEU A 218 -4.33 4.83 -3.39
CA LEU A 218 -3.45 3.74 -3.81
C LEU A 218 -4.21 2.42 -4.04
N GLU A 219 -5.16 2.07 -3.17
CA GLU A 219 -6.07 0.93 -3.36
C GLU A 219 -6.85 1.05 -4.69
N ILE A 220 -7.43 2.23 -4.96
CA ILE A 220 -8.14 2.51 -6.22
C ILE A 220 -7.20 2.39 -7.43
N TYR A 221 -5.99 2.92 -7.35
CA TYR A 221 -4.99 2.85 -8.43
C TYR A 221 -4.60 1.40 -8.71
N ASN A 222 -4.39 0.59 -7.67
CA ASN A 222 -4.08 -0.84 -7.82
C ASN A 222 -5.20 -1.57 -8.56
N ILE A 223 -6.47 -1.35 -8.17
CA ILE A 223 -7.64 -1.92 -8.85
C ILE A 223 -7.72 -1.48 -10.32
N GLU A 224 -7.51 -0.19 -10.60
CA GLU A 224 -7.61 0.37 -11.95
C GLU A 224 -6.51 -0.18 -12.87
N ILE A 225 -5.25 -0.21 -12.43
CA ILE A 225 -4.15 -0.82 -13.22
C ILE A 225 -4.42 -2.30 -13.47
N ARG A 226 -4.80 -3.06 -12.43
CA ARG A 226 -5.10 -4.49 -12.59
C ARG A 226 -6.22 -4.72 -13.60
N SER A 227 -7.23 -3.86 -13.63
CA SER A 227 -8.29 -3.87 -14.63
C SER A 227 -7.74 -3.64 -16.05
N GLN A 228 -6.85 -2.65 -16.24
CA GLN A 228 -6.22 -2.44 -17.55
C GLN A 228 -5.35 -3.62 -17.97
N ILE A 229 -4.53 -4.15 -17.06
CA ILE A 229 -3.71 -5.35 -17.29
C ILE A 229 -4.57 -6.54 -17.72
N SER A 230 -5.74 -6.72 -17.10
CA SER A 230 -6.62 -7.86 -17.39
C SER A 230 -7.08 -7.92 -18.85
N LYS A 231 -7.21 -6.78 -19.53
CA LYS A 231 -7.63 -6.68 -20.94
C LYS A 231 -6.60 -7.25 -21.91
N TYR A 232 -5.32 -7.24 -21.53
CA TYR A 232 -4.19 -7.65 -22.38
C TYR A 232 -3.64 -9.04 -22.07
N LYS A 233 -4.21 -9.77 -21.08
CA LYS A 233 -3.78 -11.13 -20.69
C LYS A 233 -3.80 -12.15 -21.82
N ASN A 234 -4.60 -11.92 -22.86
CA ASN A 234 -4.68 -12.81 -24.03
C ASN A 234 -3.45 -12.65 -24.95
N ILE A 235 -2.81 -11.49 -24.94
CA ILE A 235 -1.75 -11.10 -25.89
C ILE A 235 -0.36 -11.19 -25.23
N ALA A 236 -0.28 -10.92 -23.93
CA ALA A 236 0.95 -10.94 -23.16
C ALA A 236 0.70 -11.48 -21.75
N ASP A 237 1.75 -12.07 -21.16
CA ASP A 237 1.80 -12.34 -19.73
C ASP A 237 2.28 -11.06 -19.04
N ILE A 238 1.43 -10.51 -18.17
CA ILE A 238 1.63 -9.19 -17.57
C ILE A 238 1.51 -9.31 -16.06
N ASN A 239 2.54 -8.86 -15.35
CA ASN A 239 2.57 -8.84 -13.88
C ASN A 239 2.71 -7.40 -13.38
N LEU A 240 2.06 -7.12 -12.25
CA LEU A 240 2.13 -5.85 -11.54
C LEU A 240 2.99 -6.01 -10.28
N SER A 241 3.83 -5.03 -10.01
CA SER A 241 4.67 -4.93 -8.83
C SER A 241 4.85 -3.44 -8.44
N GLY A 242 5.64 -3.19 -7.41
CA GLY A 242 5.88 -1.87 -6.82
C GLY A 242 5.42 -1.80 -5.37
N ILE A 243 6.02 -0.89 -4.59
CA ILE A 243 5.72 -0.71 -3.16
C ILE A 243 4.22 -0.52 -2.91
N PRO A 244 3.49 0.33 -3.66
CA PRO A 244 2.07 0.54 -3.42
C PRO A 244 1.22 -0.73 -3.60
N MET A 245 1.56 -1.56 -4.59
CA MET A 245 0.84 -2.82 -4.85
C MET A 245 1.13 -3.86 -3.75
N ILE A 246 2.39 -3.96 -3.30
CA ILE A 246 2.78 -4.89 -2.23
C ILE A 246 2.08 -4.52 -0.93
N ALA A 247 2.07 -3.24 -0.57
CA ALA A 247 1.43 -2.76 0.67
C ALA A 247 -0.08 -3.06 0.69
N ASP A 248 -0.78 -2.79 -0.42
CA ASP A 248 -2.21 -3.08 -0.55
C ASP A 248 -2.52 -4.59 -0.48
N ASP A 249 -1.74 -5.42 -1.19
CA ASP A 249 -1.91 -6.87 -1.16
C ASP A 249 -1.66 -7.45 0.25
N LEU A 250 -0.65 -6.95 0.98
CA LEU A 250 -0.39 -7.36 2.37
C LEU A 250 -1.58 -7.06 3.28
N ILE A 251 -2.18 -5.87 3.20
CA ILE A 251 -3.36 -5.51 4.00
C ILE A 251 -4.54 -6.42 3.63
N SER A 252 -4.76 -6.66 2.34
CA SER A 252 -5.81 -7.55 1.85
C SER A 252 -5.64 -8.99 2.34
N PHE A 253 -4.40 -9.50 2.34
CA PHE A 253 -4.09 -10.83 2.87
C PHE A 253 -4.31 -10.91 4.38
N VAL A 254 -3.84 -9.94 5.16
CA VAL A 254 -4.10 -9.89 6.61
C VAL A 254 -5.61 -9.88 6.89
N LYS A 255 -6.38 -9.07 6.16
CA LYS A 255 -7.85 -9.03 6.31
C LYS A 255 -8.50 -10.38 5.98
N LYS A 256 -8.07 -11.01 4.89
CA LYS A 256 -8.57 -12.33 4.49
C LYS A 256 -8.21 -13.38 5.53
N ASP A 257 -6.98 -13.39 6.03
CA ASP A 257 -6.53 -14.33 7.05
C ASP A 257 -7.32 -14.17 8.35
N ILE A 258 -7.54 -12.94 8.81
CA ILE A 258 -8.43 -12.67 9.97
C ILE A 258 -9.80 -13.31 9.76
N THR A 259 -10.40 -13.19 8.57
CA THR A 259 -11.73 -13.77 8.31
C THR A 259 -11.70 -15.30 8.18
N VAL A 260 -10.76 -15.87 7.43
CA VAL A 260 -10.69 -17.32 7.16
C VAL A 260 -10.22 -18.08 8.38
N PHE A 261 -9.09 -17.66 8.96
CA PHE A 261 -8.55 -18.28 10.17
C PHE A 261 -9.45 -18.03 11.37
N GLY A 262 -9.94 -16.78 11.54
CA GLY A 262 -10.83 -16.43 12.64
C GLY A 262 -12.14 -17.21 12.62
N SER A 263 -12.79 -17.37 11.45
CA SER A 263 -14.00 -18.19 11.34
C SER A 263 -13.73 -19.68 11.61
N GLY A 264 -12.60 -20.21 11.12
CA GLY A 264 -12.18 -21.58 11.39
C GLY A 264 -11.98 -21.85 12.88
N VAL A 265 -11.24 -20.99 13.57
CA VAL A 265 -11.01 -21.09 15.03
C VAL A 265 -12.32 -20.94 15.81
N PHE A 266 -13.19 -20.01 15.40
CA PHE A 266 -14.48 -19.80 16.05
C PHE A 266 -15.39 -21.05 15.98
N ILE A 267 -15.49 -21.69 14.81
CA ILE A 267 -16.23 -22.94 14.63
C ILE A 267 -15.62 -24.06 15.47
N PHE A 268 -14.28 -24.16 15.49
CA PHE A 268 -13.58 -25.15 16.30
C PHE A 268 -13.87 -24.99 17.80
N ILE A 269 -13.87 -23.75 18.31
CA ILE A 269 -14.24 -23.44 19.70
C ILE A 269 -15.69 -23.82 19.98
N LEU A 270 -16.62 -23.52 19.07
CA LEU A 270 -18.03 -23.90 19.21
C LEU A 270 -18.21 -25.41 19.33
N ILE A 271 -17.56 -26.19 18.46
CA ILE A 271 -17.62 -27.66 18.47
C ILE A 271 -17.04 -28.20 19.78
N THR A 272 -15.91 -27.66 20.23
CA THR A 272 -15.24 -28.09 21.45
C THR A 272 -16.09 -27.80 22.69
N LEU A 273 -16.62 -26.57 22.81
CA LEU A 273 -17.51 -26.19 23.90
C LEU A 273 -18.80 -27.03 23.90
N TRP A 274 -19.37 -27.29 22.73
CA TRP A 274 -20.55 -28.15 22.59
C TRP A 274 -20.25 -29.59 23.05
N PHE A 275 -19.11 -30.15 22.66
CA PHE A 275 -18.70 -31.49 23.05
C PHE A 275 -18.52 -31.63 24.57
N ILE A 276 -17.92 -30.61 25.22
CA ILE A 276 -17.66 -30.61 26.66
C ILE A 276 -18.96 -30.42 27.46
N PHE A 277 -19.73 -29.39 27.15
CA PHE A 277 -20.85 -28.97 27.99
C PHE A 277 -22.18 -29.64 27.63
N ARG A 278 -22.39 -30.00 26.35
CA ARG A 278 -23.61 -30.64 25.82
C ARG A 278 -24.93 -29.92 26.14
N ASP A 279 -24.88 -28.66 26.56
CA ASP A 279 -26.01 -27.78 26.82
C ASP A 279 -25.68 -26.39 26.25
N VAL A 280 -26.61 -25.87 25.44
CA VAL A 280 -26.50 -24.58 24.74
C VAL A 280 -26.17 -23.43 25.71
N ARG A 281 -26.74 -23.43 26.92
CA ARG A 281 -26.55 -22.34 27.90
C ARG A 281 -25.09 -22.22 28.34
N TRP A 282 -24.43 -23.36 28.54
CA TRP A 282 -23.04 -23.43 28.98
C TRP A 282 -22.04 -23.17 27.84
N VAL A 283 -22.46 -23.31 26.58
CA VAL A 283 -21.68 -22.87 25.41
C VAL A 283 -21.76 -21.36 25.21
N ILE A 284 -22.95 -20.76 25.39
CA ILE A 284 -23.17 -19.32 25.19
C ILE A 284 -22.43 -18.49 26.25
N PHE A 285 -22.37 -18.96 27.51
CA PHE A 285 -21.83 -18.16 28.61
C PHE A 285 -20.35 -17.76 28.40
N PRO A 286 -19.41 -18.67 28.05
CA PRO A 286 -18.03 -18.32 27.73
C PRO A 286 -17.90 -17.44 26.49
N LEU A 287 -18.70 -17.69 25.46
CA LEU A 287 -18.68 -16.91 24.22
C LEU A 287 -19.10 -15.47 24.46
N LEU A 288 -20.15 -15.26 25.26
CA LEU A 288 -20.63 -13.93 25.61
C LEU A 288 -19.61 -13.18 26.46
N SER A 289 -18.95 -13.87 27.39
CA SER A 289 -17.85 -13.29 28.18
C SER A 289 -16.67 -12.87 27.30
N CYS A 290 -16.28 -13.71 26.33
CA CYS A 290 -15.20 -13.40 25.40
C CYS A 290 -15.57 -12.21 24.50
N PHE A 291 -16.77 -12.22 23.94
CA PHE A 291 -17.28 -11.15 23.11
C PHE A 291 -17.32 -9.81 23.85
N LEU A 292 -17.79 -9.79 25.09
CA LEU A 292 -17.78 -8.62 25.96
C LEU A 292 -16.34 -8.11 26.19
N SER A 293 -15.40 -9.00 26.48
CA SER A 293 -13.99 -8.62 26.69
C SER A 293 -13.37 -8.01 25.44
N ILE A 294 -13.67 -8.56 24.26
CA ILE A 294 -13.18 -8.02 22.99
C ILE A 294 -13.82 -6.66 22.71
N ALA A 295 -15.12 -6.50 22.93
CA ALA A 295 -15.82 -5.24 22.73
C ALA A 295 -15.24 -4.12 23.61
N ILE A 296 -14.94 -4.42 24.88
CA ILE A 296 -14.30 -3.48 25.81
C ILE A 296 -12.85 -3.16 25.43
N MET A 297 -12.13 -4.13 24.84
CA MET A 297 -10.75 -3.90 24.38
C MET A 297 -10.70 -3.03 23.12
N VAL A 298 -11.65 -3.21 22.20
CA VAL A 298 -11.66 -2.52 20.90
C VAL A 298 -12.15 -1.07 21.01
N GLY A 299 -13.05 -0.77 21.95
CA GLY A 299 -13.63 0.56 22.11
C GLY A 299 -13.39 1.18 23.47
#